data_AF-A0A520JE59-F1
#
_entry.id   AF-A0A520JE59-F1
#
_cell.length_a   1.000
_cell.length_b   1.000
_cell.length_c   1.000
_cell.angle_alpha   90.00
_cell.angle_beta   90.00
_cell.angle_gamma   90.00
#
_symmetry.space_group_name_H-M   'P 1'
#
loop_
_entity.id
_entity.type
_entity.pdbx_description
1 polymer ?
#
loop_
_entity_poly.entity_id
_entity_poly.type
_entity_poly.pdbx_seq_one_letter_code
_entity_poly.pdbx_strand_id
1 'polypeptide(L)'
;QVRVVILGQDPYHGEGQAHGLSFSVREGVRTPPSLVNIYKELEADLGIPRARHGMLDHWAAQGVLLLNAVLSVRMGEAASHQKRGWERFTDAVIAAVNAQDKPVVFLLWGAYAQKKAAFVDDVSEGGRHLVIQSAHPSPLAARTGFFGSRPFSRANDFLETHGRAPIDWALPETDQ
;
A
#
# COMPACT_ATOMS: atom_id res chain seq x y z
N GLN A 1 10.36 -2.05 -12.83
CA GLN A 1 8.89 -2.20 -12.85
C GLN A 1 8.23 -1.48 -11.68
N VAL A 2 8.78 -1.56 -10.46
CA VAL A 2 8.22 -0.87 -9.28
C VAL A 2 8.22 0.67 -9.46
N ARG A 3 7.09 1.28 -9.13
CA ARG A 3 6.84 2.73 -9.14
C ARG A 3 6.40 3.23 -7.76
N VAL A 4 5.54 2.45 -7.10
CA VAL A 4 5.02 2.74 -5.77
C VAL A 4 5.15 1.49 -4.91
N VAL A 5 5.44 1.64 -3.63
CA VAL A 5 5.37 0.58 -2.62
C VAL A 5 4.31 0.98 -1.61
N ILE A 6 3.39 0.06 -1.31
CA ILE A 6 2.42 0.20 -0.23
C ILE A 6 2.69 -0.92 0.76
N LEU A 7 2.98 -0.57 2.01
CA LEU A 7 3.31 -1.54 3.04
C LEU A 7 2.10 -1.85 3.94
N GLY A 8 1.70 -3.12 3.94
CA GLY A 8 0.77 -3.69 4.91
C GLY A 8 1.49 -4.41 6.05
N GLN A 9 0.76 -4.76 7.11
CA GLN A 9 1.31 -5.47 8.27
C GLN A 9 1.25 -6.99 8.07
N ASP A 10 0.06 -7.56 8.12
CA ASP A 10 -0.21 -8.99 7.92
C ASP A 10 -1.37 -9.22 6.91
N PRO A 11 -1.45 -10.41 6.31
CA PRO A 11 -2.55 -10.74 5.40
C PRO A 11 -3.87 -10.79 6.17
N TYR A 12 -4.99 -10.59 5.47
CA TYR A 12 -6.30 -10.90 6.04
C TYR A 12 -6.39 -12.38 6.43
N HIS A 13 -6.97 -12.65 7.60
CA HIS A 13 -7.02 -13.99 8.21
C HIS A 13 -8.40 -14.67 8.08
N GLY A 14 -9.36 -14.04 7.40
CA GLY A 14 -10.64 -14.65 7.04
C GLY A 14 -10.55 -15.47 5.76
N GLU A 15 -11.43 -16.46 5.64
CA GLU A 15 -11.51 -17.33 4.47
C GLU A 15 -11.73 -16.54 3.17
N GLY A 16 -11.00 -16.89 2.11
CA GLY A 16 -11.10 -16.27 0.80
C GLY A 16 -10.59 -14.82 0.69
N GLN A 17 -10.22 -14.16 1.79
CA GLN A 17 -9.84 -12.75 1.78
C GLN A 17 -8.46 -12.53 1.15
N ALA A 18 -7.40 -13.02 1.78
CA ALA A 18 -6.04 -12.77 1.35
C ALA A 18 -5.70 -13.56 0.08
N HIS A 19 -4.96 -12.91 -0.83
CA HIS A 19 -4.46 -13.55 -2.05
C HIS A 19 -3.02 -13.15 -2.41
N GLY A 20 -2.29 -12.56 -1.45
CA GLY A 20 -0.86 -12.26 -1.58
C GLY A 20 -0.52 -10.78 -1.73
N LEU A 21 -1.53 -9.90 -1.84
CA LEU A 21 -1.35 -8.45 -1.95
C LEU A 21 -1.82 -7.73 -0.67
N SER A 22 -1.07 -6.76 -0.17
CA SER A 22 -1.49 -5.94 0.97
C SER A 22 -2.79 -5.19 0.68
N PHE A 23 -3.70 -5.13 1.66
CA PHE A 23 -5.02 -4.49 1.60
C PHE A 23 -6.03 -5.05 0.59
N SER A 24 -5.59 -5.83 -0.41
CA SER A 24 -6.48 -6.38 -1.42
C SER A 24 -7.24 -7.62 -0.92
N VAL A 25 -8.45 -7.81 -1.43
CA VAL A 25 -9.23 -9.03 -1.29
C VAL A 25 -9.69 -9.56 -2.65
N ARG A 26 -9.99 -10.86 -2.73
CA ARG A 26 -10.54 -11.47 -3.95
C ARG A 26 -11.90 -10.88 -4.33
N GLU A 27 -12.28 -11.02 -5.59
CA GLU A 27 -13.64 -10.72 -6.05
C GLU A 27 -14.70 -11.50 -5.26
N GLY A 28 -15.88 -10.91 -5.10
CA GLY A 28 -16.97 -11.44 -4.29
C GLY A 28 -16.78 -11.31 -2.77
N VAL A 29 -15.57 -11.00 -2.29
CA VAL A 29 -15.31 -10.75 -0.87
C VAL A 29 -15.68 -9.32 -0.51
N ARG A 30 -16.40 -9.17 0.61
CA ARG A 30 -16.73 -7.84 1.17
C ARG A 30 -15.45 -7.03 1.41
N THR A 31 -15.41 -5.82 0.84
CA THR A 31 -14.32 -4.85 1.03
C THR A 31 -14.08 -4.58 2.52
N PRO A 32 -12.86 -4.85 3.04
CA PRO A 32 -12.55 -4.64 4.45
C PRO A 32 -12.58 -3.16 4.85
N PRO A 33 -12.81 -2.83 6.14
CA PRO A 33 -12.95 -1.43 6.59
C PRO A 33 -11.76 -0.53 6.26
N SER A 34 -10.53 -1.04 6.34
CA SER A 34 -9.34 -0.27 5.97
C SER A 34 -9.34 0.07 4.47
N LEU A 35 -9.71 -0.87 3.60
CA LEU A 35 -9.78 -0.64 2.16
C LEU A 35 -10.93 0.31 1.78
N VAL A 36 -12.06 0.26 2.50
CA VAL A 36 -13.14 1.26 2.36
C VAL A 36 -12.62 2.67 2.65
N ASN A 37 -11.77 2.83 3.68
CA ASN A 37 -11.18 4.13 4.00
C ASN A 37 -10.13 4.56 2.96
N ILE A 38 -9.34 3.62 2.42
CA ILE A 38 -8.44 3.89 1.28
C ILE A 38 -9.24 4.44 0.09
N TYR A 39 -10.36 3.82 -0.29
CA TYR A 39 -11.22 4.35 -1.36
C TYR A 39 -11.86 5.69 -1.03
N LYS A 40 -12.22 5.92 0.24
CA LYS A 40 -12.74 7.22 0.66
C LYS A 40 -11.70 8.33 0.52
N GLU A 41 -10.44 8.06 0.87
CA GLU A 41 -9.35 9.03 0.66
C GLU A 41 -9.05 9.19 -0.83
N LEU A 42 -9.07 8.11 -1.61
CA LEU A 42 -8.85 8.17 -3.06
C LEU A 42 -9.89 9.05 -3.76
N GLU A 43 -11.16 8.92 -3.38
CA GLU A 43 -12.26 9.76 -3.86
C GLU A 43 -12.07 11.23 -3.47
N ALA A 44 -11.67 11.51 -2.22
CA ALA A 44 -11.44 12.87 -1.77
C ALA A 44 -10.18 13.51 -2.42
N ASP A 45 -9.15 12.72 -2.69
CA ASP A 45 -7.88 13.16 -3.25
C ASP A 45 -7.96 13.41 -4.76
N LEU A 46 -8.49 12.45 -5.52
CA LEU A 46 -8.47 12.43 -6.98
C LEU A 46 -9.87 12.51 -7.63
N GLY A 47 -10.96 12.51 -6.85
CA GLY A 47 -12.32 12.48 -7.39
C GLY A 47 -12.71 11.13 -8.00
N ILE A 48 -11.90 10.08 -7.81
CA ILE A 48 -12.13 8.74 -8.35
C ILE A 48 -13.24 8.05 -7.53
N PRO A 49 -14.34 7.61 -8.16
CA PRO A 49 -15.41 6.90 -7.46
C PRO A 49 -14.91 5.63 -6.77
N ARG A 50 -15.51 5.31 -5.62
CA ARG A 50 -15.15 4.10 -4.87
C ARG A 50 -15.49 2.85 -5.67
N ALA A 51 -14.53 1.94 -5.77
CA ALA A 51 -14.75 0.64 -6.41
C ALA A 51 -15.74 -0.22 -5.61
N ARG A 52 -16.44 -1.11 -6.34
CA ARG A 52 -17.44 -2.03 -5.77
C ARG A 52 -16.86 -3.39 -5.35
N HIS A 53 -15.57 -3.60 -5.57
CA HIS A 53 -14.82 -4.78 -5.15
C HIS A 53 -13.56 -4.36 -4.37
N GLY A 54 -12.80 -5.32 -3.84
CA GLY A 54 -11.54 -5.06 -3.14
C GLY A 54 -10.27 -5.60 -3.82
N MET A 55 -10.39 -6.09 -5.05
CA MET A 55 -9.24 -6.55 -5.85
C MET A 55 -8.40 -5.38 -6.34
N LEU A 56 -7.08 -5.41 -6.11
CA LEU A 56 -6.13 -4.33 -6.41
C LEU A 56 -5.09 -4.73 -7.47
N ASP A 57 -5.34 -5.81 -8.21
CA ASP A 57 -4.45 -6.35 -9.25
C ASP A 57 -4.14 -5.31 -10.34
N HIS A 58 -5.12 -4.45 -10.64
CA HIS A 58 -4.94 -3.33 -11.57
C HIS A 58 -3.81 -2.38 -11.13
N TRP A 59 -3.68 -2.09 -9.84
CA TRP A 59 -2.56 -1.30 -9.32
C TRP A 59 -1.25 -2.08 -9.40
N ALA A 60 -1.27 -3.37 -9.05
CA ALA A 60 -0.09 -4.23 -9.09
C ALA A 60 0.50 -4.36 -10.51
N ALA A 61 -0.36 -4.53 -11.52
CA ALA A 61 0.03 -4.58 -12.93
C ALA A 61 0.73 -3.30 -13.41
N GLN A 62 0.45 -2.17 -12.75
CA GLN A 62 1.08 -0.88 -12.99
C GLN A 62 2.37 -0.68 -12.18
N GLY A 63 2.84 -1.67 -11.41
CA GLY A 63 4.07 -1.54 -10.63
C GLY A 63 3.86 -0.89 -9.25
N VAL A 64 2.64 -0.95 -8.72
CA VAL A 64 2.39 -0.75 -7.29
C VAL A 64 2.71 -2.06 -6.56
N LEU A 65 3.81 -2.10 -5.82
CA LEU A 65 4.18 -3.24 -4.99
C LEU A 65 3.35 -3.23 -3.69
N LEU A 66 2.34 -4.09 -3.63
CA LEU A 66 1.45 -4.29 -2.48
C LEU A 66 2.02 -5.34 -1.51
N LEU A 67 2.95 -4.93 -0.65
CA LEU A 67 3.75 -5.85 0.17
C LEU A 67 3.30 -5.84 1.63
N ASN A 68 2.89 -7.00 2.16
CA ASN A 68 2.77 -7.17 3.62
C ASN A 68 4.15 -7.44 4.23
N ALA A 69 4.38 -6.99 5.47
CA ALA A 69 5.61 -7.30 6.19
C ALA A 69 5.70 -8.76 6.65
N VAL A 70 4.54 -9.36 6.96
CA VAL A 70 4.38 -10.79 7.19
C VAL A 70 3.56 -11.38 6.04
N LEU A 71 4.02 -12.48 5.43
CA LEU A 71 3.41 -12.99 4.19
C LEU A 71 2.46 -14.18 4.40
N SER A 72 2.24 -14.61 5.64
CA SER A 72 1.27 -15.66 5.97
C SER A 72 0.65 -15.42 7.34
N VAL A 73 -0.53 -15.98 7.56
CA VAL A 73 -1.27 -15.89 8.81
C VAL A 73 -2.11 -17.15 8.96
N ARG A 74 -2.32 -17.63 10.19
CA ARG A 74 -3.29 -18.69 10.47
C ARG A 74 -4.70 -18.13 10.44
N MET A 75 -5.63 -18.93 9.95
CA MET A 75 -7.04 -18.55 9.88
C MET A 75 -7.56 -18.16 11.27
N GLY A 76 -8.18 -16.99 11.37
CA GLY A 76 -8.73 -16.46 12.63
C GLY A 76 -7.71 -15.95 13.67
N GLU A 77 -6.41 -16.13 13.44
CA GLU A 77 -5.35 -15.72 14.37
C GLU A 77 -4.46 -14.61 13.77
N ALA A 78 -4.89 -13.36 13.94
CA ALA A 78 -4.11 -12.19 13.51
C ALA A 78 -2.68 -12.22 14.07
N ALA A 79 -1.70 -11.79 13.27
CA ALA A 79 -0.28 -11.78 13.63
C ALA A 79 0.35 -13.13 14.09
N SER A 80 -0.30 -14.28 13.85
CA SER A 80 0.18 -15.60 14.30
C SER A 80 1.56 -16.00 13.76
N HIS A 81 1.99 -15.46 12.62
CA HIS A 81 3.31 -15.68 12.03
C HIS A 81 4.27 -14.48 12.16
N GLN A 82 3.95 -13.52 13.03
CA GLN A 82 4.88 -12.44 13.37
C GLN A 82 6.15 -13.00 14.02
N LYS A 83 7.30 -12.40 13.72
CA LYS A 83 8.65 -12.77 14.19
C LYS A 83 9.07 -14.19 13.78
N ARG A 84 8.50 -14.73 12.70
CA ARG A 84 8.84 -16.04 12.13
C ARG A 84 9.81 -15.96 10.95
N GLY A 85 10.35 -14.78 10.64
CA GLY A 85 11.39 -14.57 9.62
C GLY A 85 10.89 -13.86 8.36
N TRP A 86 9.58 -13.72 8.18
CA TRP A 86 9.00 -12.97 7.07
C TRP A 86 9.46 -11.51 7.06
N GLU A 87 9.61 -10.91 8.23
CA GLU A 87 10.03 -9.52 8.33
C GLU A 87 11.42 -9.30 7.72
N ARG A 88 12.38 -10.22 7.98
CA ARG A 88 13.73 -10.17 7.40
C ARG A 88 13.69 -10.29 5.89
N PHE A 89 12.83 -11.18 5.37
CA PHE A 89 12.65 -11.32 3.93
C PHE A 89 12.09 -10.04 3.31
N THR A 90 11.03 -9.47 3.91
CA THR A 90 10.38 -8.27 3.38
C THR A 90 11.23 -7.01 3.58
N ASP A 91 12.07 -6.96 4.61
CA ASP A 91 13.12 -5.93 4.76
C ASP A 91 14.11 -5.98 3.58
N ALA A 92 14.54 -7.19 3.19
CA ALA A 92 15.42 -7.35 2.03
C ALA A 92 14.73 -6.95 0.71
N VAL A 93 13.42 -7.18 0.58
CA VAL A 93 12.65 -6.69 -0.58
C VAL A 93 12.63 -5.15 -0.60
N ILE A 94 12.35 -4.49 0.53
CA ILE A 94 12.36 -3.02 0.62
C ILE A 94 13.76 -2.48 0.31
N ALA A 95 14.82 -3.09 0.85
CA ALA A 95 16.20 -2.72 0.55
C ALA A 95 16.55 -2.87 -0.93
N ALA A 96 16.08 -3.94 -1.59
CA ALA A 96 16.27 -4.14 -3.02
C ALA A 96 15.52 -3.09 -3.87
N VAL A 97 14.36 -2.60 -3.40
CA VAL A 97 13.67 -1.48 -4.06
C VAL A 97 14.41 -0.17 -3.82
N ASN A 98 14.90 0.07 -2.60
CA ASN A 98 15.68 1.26 -2.25
C ASN A 98 17.01 1.36 -3.02
N ALA A 99 17.59 0.21 -3.38
CA ALA A 99 18.81 0.18 -4.20
C ALA A 99 18.57 0.48 -5.69
N GLN A 100 17.33 0.69 -6.15
CA GLN A 100 17.06 0.96 -7.56
C GLN A 100 17.48 2.38 -7.96
N ASP A 101 17.95 2.52 -9.21
CA ASP A 101 18.31 3.82 -9.77
C ASP A 101 17.09 4.71 -10.05
N LYS A 102 15.95 4.09 -10.36
CA LYS A 102 14.72 4.82 -10.68
C LYS A 102 14.02 5.26 -9.38
N PRO A 103 13.63 6.54 -9.24
CA PRO A 103 12.83 7.02 -8.12
C PRO A 103 11.56 6.19 -7.90
N VAL A 104 11.24 5.91 -6.64
CA VAL A 104 10.07 5.11 -6.21
C VAL A 104 9.37 5.88 -5.10
N VAL A 105 8.04 5.79 -5.06
CA VAL A 105 7.22 6.34 -3.98
C VAL A 105 6.93 5.26 -2.95
N PHE A 106 7.13 5.53 -1.67
CA PHE A 106 6.80 4.65 -0.55
C PHE A 106 5.63 5.24 0.24
N LEU A 107 4.46 4.59 0.19
CA LEU A 107 3.29 4.96 0.99
C LEU A 107 3.31 4.17 2.31
N LEU A 108 3.66 4.86 3.39
CA LEU A 108 3.88 4.27 4.71
C LEU A 108 2.77 4.69 5.68
N TRP A 109 1.72 3.86 5.73
CA TRP A 109 0.55 4.13 6.57
C TRP A 109 0.67 3.48 7.95
N GLY A 110 0.77 4.32 8.98
CA GLY A 110 0.91 3.90 10.37
C GLY A 110 2.33 3.61 10.81
N ALA A 111 2.53 3.60 12.14
CA ALA A 111 3.86 3.53 12.77
C ALA A 111 4.66 2.28 12.39
N TYR A 112 4.00 1.15 12.16
CA TYR A 112 4.68 -0.08 11.78
C TYR A 112 5.34 0.03 10.40
N ALA A 113 4.60 0.50 9.38
CA ALA A 113 5.13 0.70 8.04
C ALA A 113 6.25 1.77 8.02
N GLN A 114 6.04 2.87 8.76
CA GLN A 114 7.03 3.94 8.91
C GLN A 114 8.34 3.43 9.51
N LYS A 115 8.27 2.65 10.59
CA LYS A 115 9.45 2.05 11.21
C LYS A 115 10.16 1.06 10.29
N LYS A 116 9.40 0.24 9.55
CA LYS A 116 9.94 -0.81 8.68
C LYS A 116 10.75 -0.23 7.52
N ALA A 117 10.33 0.89 6.96
CA ALA A 117 10.98 1.54 5.83
C ALA A 117 11.72 2.84 6.22
N ALA A 118 12.10 2.99 7.49
CA ALA A 118 12.81 4.18 7.98
C ALA A 118 14.23 4.36 7.40
N PHE A 119 14.74 3.35 6.70
CA PHE A 119 16.06 3.37 6.04
C PHE A 119 15.99 3.75 4.56
N VAL A 120 14.78 4.04 4.03
CA VAL A 120 14.62 4.43 2.62
C VAL A 120 15.25 5.80 2.38
N ASP A 121 16.00 5.94 1.29
CA ASP A 121 16.71 7.17 0.93
C ASP A 121 15.72 8.22 0.39
N ASP A 122 15.09 8.96 1.30
CA ASP A 122 14.08 9.98 1.01
C ASP A 122 14.68 11.26 0.41
N VAL A 123 13.99 11.86 -0.57
CA VAL A 123 14.39 13.13 -1.22
C VAL A 123 14.55 14.31 -0.25
N SER A 124 13.81 14.34 0.85
CA SER A 124 13.94 15.34 1.93
C SER A 124 15.25 15.21 2.71
N GLU A 125 15.89 14.04 2.65
CA GLU A 125 17.19 13.76 3.28
C GLU A 125 18.33 13.71 2.23
N GLY A 126 18.07 14.15 0.99
CA GLY A 126 19.03 14.14 -0.11
C GLY A 126 19.10 12.81 -0.88
N GLY A 127 18.15 11.90 -0.62
CA GLY A 127 17.97 10.66 -1.36
C GLY A 127 17.23 10.85 -2.68
N ARG A 128 16.61 9.78 -3.18
CA ARG A 128 15.96 9.73 -4.50
C ARG A 128 14.51 9.26 -4.48
N HIS A 129 14.07 8.68 -3.37
CA HIS A 129 12.74 8.12 -3.22
C HIS A 129 11.84 9.13 -2.52
N LEU A 130 10.54 9.07 -2.78
CA LEU A 130 9.59 9.86 -2.01
C LEU A 130 8.93 8.97 -0.97
N VAL A 131 9.05 9.31 0.31
CA VAL A 131 8.28 8.68 1.38
C VAL A 131 7.09 9.55 1.74
N ILE A 132 5.89 9.00 1.60
CA ILE A 132 4.64 9.62 2.04
C ILE A 132 4.15 8.86 3.27
N GLN A 133 4.22 9.53 4.42
CA GLN A 133 3.77 8.98 5.69
C GLN A 133 2.43 9.56 6.11
N SER A 134 1.55 8.72 6.66
CA SER A 134 0.31 9.16 7.30
C SER A 134 -0.16 8.16 8.36
N ALA A 135 -1.26 8.45 9.06
CA ALA A 135 -1.88 7.48 9.97
C ALA A 135 -2.39 6.25 9.20
N HIS A 136 -2.63 5.15 9.90
CA HIS A 136 -3.12 3.92 9.25
C HIS A 136 -4.60 4.08 8.79
N PRO A 137 -5.01 3.54 7.62
CA PRO A 137 -6.38 3.65 7.11
C PRO A 137 -7.43 2.88 7.93
N SER A 138 -7.05 2.12 8.95
CA SER A 138 -8.02 1.45 9.83
C SER A 138 -9.00 2.46 10.47
N PRO A 139 -10.25 2.06 10.75
CA PRO A 139 -11.24 2.92 11.40
C PRO A 139 -10.76 3.61 12.69
N LEU A 140 -9.83 2.99 13.42
CA LEU A 140 -9.26 3.49 14.67
C LEU A 140 -8.34 4.70 14.49
N ALA A 141 -7.69 4.85 13.33
CA ALA A 141 -6.63 5.83 13.10
C ALA A 141 -6.86 6.71 11.87
N ALA A 142 -7.83 6.38 10.99
CA ALA A 142 -7.98 7.09 9.73
C ALA A 142 -8.26 8.60 9.91
N ARG A 143 -9.07 8.96 10.92
CA ARG A 143 -9.43 10.35 11.23
C ARG A 143 -8.29 11.16 11.84
N THR A 144 -7.25 10.52 12.37
CA THR A 144 -6.16 11.21 13.05
C THR A 144 -5.00 11.56 12.12
N GLY A 145 -5.13 11.30 10.81
CA GLY A 145 -4.14 11.74 9.84
C GLY A 145 -4.06 10.95 8.53
N PHE A 146 -4.88 9.91 8.31
CA PHE A 146 -4.95 9.26 6.99
C PHE A 146 -5.80 10.10 6.04
N PHE A 147 -6.99 10.52 6.48
CA PHE A 147 -7.87 11.36 5.68
C PHE A 147 -7.27 12.75 5.48
N GLY A 148 -7.26 13.21 4.23
CA GLY A 148 -6.63 14.47 3.81
C GLY A 148 -5.12 14.38 3.64
N SER A 149 -4.50 13.20 3.77
CA SER A 149 -3.06 13.03 3.53
C SER A 149 -2.68 13.04 2.05
N ARG A 150 -3.68 12.88 1.17
CA ARG A 150 -3.58 12.97 -0.29
C ARG A 150 -2.44 12.12 -0.88
N PRO A 151 -2.33 10.83 -0.52
CA PRO A 151 -1.16 10.04 -0.88
C PRO A 151 -1.10 9.70 -2.37
N PHE A 152 -2.24 9.72 -3.08
CA PHE A 152 -2.34 9.26 -4.46
C PHE A 152 -1.95 10.35 -5.46
N SER A 153 -2.47 11.58 -5.27
CA SER A 153 -2.07 12.73 -6.07
C SER A 153 -0.58 13.03 -5.89
N ARG A 154 -0.10 13.11 -4.65
CA ARG A 154 1.32 13.32 -4.34
C ARG A 154 2.23 12.25 -4.96
N ALA A 155 1.79 11.00 -5.00
CA ALA A 155 2.53 9.92 -5.67
C ALA A 155 2.62 10.16 -7.18
N ASN A 156 1.50 10.51 -7.83
CA ASN A 156 1.48 10.78 -9.26
C ASN A 156 2.29 12.02 -9.63
N ASP A 157 2.15 13.12 -8.89
CA ASP A 157 2.94 14.34 -9.08
C ASP A 157 4.45 14.05 -9.02
N PHE A 158 4.87 13.24 -8.05
CA PHE A 158 6.27 12.83 -7.94
C PHE A 158 6.73 11.97 -9.10
N LEU A 159 5.92 11.00 -9.53
CA LEU A 159 6.25 10.17 -10.68
C LEU A 159 6.39 11.01 -11.95
N GLU A 160 5.43 11.90 -12.22
CA GLU A 160 5.40 12.76 -13.40
C GLU A 160 6.61 13.72 -13.44
N THR A 161 6.90 14.39 -12.33
CA THR A 161 8.08 15.29 -12.23
C THR A 161 9.41 14.58 -12.44
N HIS A 162 9.47 13.26 -12.23
CA HIS A 162 10.64 12.42 -12.47
C HIS A 162 10.56 11.63 -13.79
N GLY A 163 9.68 12.03 -14.72
CA GLY A 163 9.55 11.41 -16.04
C GLY A 163 9.07 9.96 -15.99
N ARG A 164 8.40 9.56 -14.90
CA ARG A 164 7.77 8.25 -14.75
C ARG A 164 6.27 8.39 -15.00
N ALA A 165 5.70 7.43 -15.72
CA ALA A 165 4.26 7.42 -15.91
C ALA A 165 3.52 7.39 -14.56
N PRO A 166 2.44 8.16 -14.38
CA PRO A 166 1.60 8.10 -13.19
C PRO A 166 0.91 6.74 -13.07
N ILE A 167 0.32 6.47 -11.90
CA ILE A 167 -0.55 5.31 -11.69
C ILE A 167 -1.98 5.73 -12.00
N ASP A 168 -2.67 4.91 -12.81
CA ASP A 168 -4.13 4.94 -12.89
C ASP A 168 -4.68 4.26 -11.64
N TRP A 169 -5.15 5.08 -10.69
CA TRP A 169 -5.68 4.58 -9.43
C TRP A 169 -7.15 4.14 -9.53
N ALA A 170 -7.84 4.42 -10.63
CA ALA A 170 -9.20 3.93 -10.84
C ALA A 170 -9.16 2.41 -11.02
N LEU A 171 -10.05 1.69 -10.34
CA LEU A 171 -10.17 0.26 -10.52
C LEU A 171 -11.21 -0.01 -11.61
N PRO A 172 -10.95 -0.96 -12.54
CA PRO A 172 -11.92 -1.31 -13.56
C PRO A 172 -13.19 -1.88 -12.91
N GLU A 173 -14.33 -1.71 -13.59
CA GLU A 173 -15.52 -2.46 -13.19
C GLU A 173 -15.26 -3.95 -13.40
N THR A 174 -15.66 -4.76 -12.43
CA THR A 174 -15.69 -6.21 -12.56
C THR A 174 -17.09 -6.62 -12.97
N ASP A 175 -17.24 -7.45 -13.99
CA ASP A 175 -18.53 -8.03 -14.37
C ASP A 175 -19.10 -8.75 -13.14
N GLN A 176 -20.23 -8.24 -12.62
CA GLN A 176 -21.08 -8.96 -11.67
C GLN A 176 -22.28 -9.55 -12.41
#